data_AF-A0A9X4AFG8-F1
#
_entry.id   AF-A0A9X4AFG8-F1
#
_cell.length_a   1.000
_cell.length_b   1.000
_cell.length_c   1.000
_cell.angle_alpha   90.00
_cell.angle_beta   90.00
_cell.angle_gamma   90.00
#
_symmetry.space_group_name_H-M   'P 1'
#
loop_
_entity.id
_entity.type
_entity.pdbx_description
1 polymer ?
#
loop_
_entity_poly.entity_id
_entity_poly.type
_entity_poly.pdbx_seq_one_letter_code
_entity_poly.pdbx_strand_id
1 'polypeptide(L)'
;MVNVKGYQFAIPLRSSMNHKENFTTKFVQERGKKVRKGLDYSKAVIITDKRFVSLHPFKIQQDEFLKIVKAEVHIIKSFKKYVDRYIEAYKKNDSNILRKYKFSTLQNYHDELGCKVEITEISNES
;
A
#
# COMPACT_ATOMS: atom_id res chain seq x y z
N MET A 1 8.66 -8.21 1.66
CA MET A 1 8.07 -7.66 0.42
C MET A 1 6.86 -8.50 0.06
N VAL A 2 5.90 -7.98 -0.71
CA VAL A 2 4.65 -8.69 -1.06
C VAL A 2 4.45 -8.70 -2.57
N ASN A 3 4.17 -9.85 -3.18
CA ASN A 3 3.82 -9.93 -4.61
C ASN A 3 2.31 -9.75 -4.80
N VAL A 4 1.92 -8.78 -5.63
CA VAL A 4 0.53 -8.48 -5.99
C VAL A 4 0.48 -8.17 -7.50
N LYS A 5 -0.37 -8.89 -8.24
CA LYS A 5 -0.56 -8.74 -9.70
C LYS A 5 0.75 -8.80 -10.51
N GLY A 6 1.71 -9.63 -10.08
CA GLY A 6 3.00 -9.78 -10.77
C GLY A 6 4.05 -8.74 -10.35
N TYR A 7 3.68 -7.71 -9.60
CA TYR A 7 4.60 -6.68 -9.11
C TYR A 7 5.02 -6.95 -7.66
N GLN A 8 6.29 -6.64 -7.35
CA GLN A 8 6.82 -6.73 -6.01
C GLN A 8 6.65 -5.39 -5.28
N PHE A 9 5.90 -5.40 -4.18
CA PHE A 9 5.71 -4.25 -3.32
C PHE A 9 6.62 -4.29 -2.08
N ALA A 10 7.26 -3.16 -1.79
CA ALA A 10 7.86 -2.87 -0.50
C ALA A 10 6.89 -2.01 0.33
N ILE A 11 6.54 -2.49 1.53
CA ILE A 11 5.66 -1.77 2.44
C ILE A 11 6.53 -1.10 3.51
N PRO A 12 6.56 0.25 3.60
CA PRO A 12 7.46 0.93 4.51
C PRO A 12 6.99 0.82 5.97
N LEU A 13 7.96 0.80 6.88
CA LEU A 13 7.71 1.02 8.30
C LEU A 13 7.56 2.52 8.59
N ARG A 14 6.57 2.89 9.39
CA ARG A 14 6.34 4.26 9.87
C ARG A 14 6.08 4.29 11.37
N SER A 15 6.62 5.31 12.03
CA SER A 15 6.46 5.59 13.47
C SER A 15 5.11 6.25 13.81
N SER A 16 4.48 6.93 12.85
CA SER A 16 3.28 7.72 13.06
C SER A 16 2.32 7.63 11.87
N MET A 17 1.14 7.07 12.12
CA MET A 17 0.05 6.90 11.16
C MET A 17 -1.31 7.14 11.81
N ASN A 18 -2.15 7.94 11.14
CA ASN A 18 -3.50 8.31 11.58
C ASN A 18 -4.64 7.68 10.75
N HIS A 19 -4.32 6.69 9.91
CA HIS A 19 -5.29 5.95 9.09
C HIS A 19 -5.34 4.47 9.51
N LYS A 20 -6.29 3.71 8.94
CA LYS A 20 -6.47 2.28 9.25
C LYS A 20 -5.83 1.34 8.23
N GLU A 21 -5.42 1.87 7.08
CA GLU A 21 -4.80 1.10 5.98
C GLU A 21 -3.32 0.79 6.32
N ASN A 22 -3.08 -0.06 7.32
CA ASN A 22 -1.77 -0.46 7.81
C ASN A 22 -1.84 -1.80 8.56
N PHE A 23 -0.68 -2.39 8.81
CA PHE A 23 -0.50 -3.36 9.89
C PHE A 23 0.10 -2.65 11.10
N THR A 24 -0.65 -2.55 12.20
CA THR A 24 -0.20 -1.89 13.42
C THR A 24 0.63 -2.85 14.29
N THR A 25 1.90 -2.53 14.52
CA THR A 25 2.76 -3.24 15.49
C THR A 25 2.54 -2.73 16.91
N LYS A 26 2.37 -1.41 17.05
CA LYS A 26 2.18 -0.69 18.31
C LYS A 26 1.29 0.53 18.13
N PHE A 27 0.66 0.95 19.23
CA PHE A 27 0.11 2.29 19.38
C PHE A 27 1.07 3.12 20.21
N VAL A 28 1.29 4.37 19.83
CA VAL A 28 2.16 5.30 20.55
C VAL A 28 1.42 6.61 20.79
N GLN A 29 1.76 7.32 21.87
CA GLN A 29 1.25 8.67 22.13
C GLN A 29 2.20 9.68 21.50
N GLU A 30 1.69 10.52 20.61
CA GLU A 30 2.44 11.58 19.96
C GLU A 30 1.60 12.86 19.95
N ARG A 31 2.14 13.96 20.50
CA ARG A 31 1.47 15.27 20.58
C ARG A 31 0.03 15.17 21.15
N GLY A 32 -0.13 14.38 22.22
CA GLY A 32 -1.42 14.16 22.88
C GLY A 32 -2.41 13.28 22.11
N LYS A 33 -1.99 12.61 21.03
CA LYS A 33 -2.84 11.73 20.22
C LYS A 33 -2.27 10.32 20.15
N LYS A 34 -3.16 9.33 20.20
CA LYS A 34 -2.82 7.92 19.99
C LYS A 34 -2.68 7.64 18.49
N VAL A 35 -1.46 7.40 18.04
CA VAL A 35 -1.12 7.11 16.63
C VAL A 35 -0.66 5.66 16.47
N ARG A 36 -0.70 5.15 15.24
CA ARG A 36 -0.26 3.79 14.90
C ARG A 36 1.19 3.80 14.43
N LYS A 37 1.95 2.80 14.87
CA LYS A 37 3.27 2.44 14.34
C LYS A 37 3.18 1.08 13.65
N GLY A 38 3.90 0.89 12.56
CA GLY A 38 3.93 -0.38 11.83
C GLY A 38 4.08 -0.21 10.32
N LEU A 39 3.51 -1.13 9.53
CA LEU A 39 3.64 -1.17 8.07
C LEU A 39 2.52 -0.35 7.40
N ASP A 40 2.89 0.67 6.62
CA ASP A 40 1.93 1.57 5.96
C ASP A 40 1.56 1.09 4.55
N TYR A 41 0.35 0.58 4.37
CA TYR A 41 -0.11 0.10 3.05
C TYR A 41 -0.29 1.23 2.05
N SER A 42 -0.64 2.44 2.51
CA SER A 42 -0.85 3.59 1.63
C SER A 42 0.45 4.11 1.01
N LYS A 43 1.60 3.77 1.59
CA LYS A 43 2.92 4.21 1.11
C LYS A 43 3.73 3.07 0.49
N ALA A 44 3.08 1.96 0.15
CA ALA A 44 3.73 0.81 -0.46
C ALA A 44 4.20 1.12 -1.89
N VAL A 45 5.45 0.82 -2.19
CA VAL A 45 6.07 1.14 -3.49
C VAL A 45 6.34 -0.11 -4.30
N ILE A 46 6.17 -0.04 -5.62
CA ILE A 46 6.62 -1.09 -6.53
C ILE A 46 8.15 -1.04 -6.65
N ILE A 47 8.79 -2.19 -6.48
CA ILE A 47 10.23 -2.38 -6.68
C ILE A 47 10.42 -3.09 -8.01
N THR A 48 10.95 -2.36 -9.00
CA THR A 48 11.25 -2.87 -10.34
C THR A 48 12.71 -3.33 -10.47
N ASP A 49 13.60 -2.84 -9.61
CA ASP A 49 15.03 -3.16 -9.64
C ASP A 49 15.55 -3.50 -8.24
N LYS A 50 16.23 -4.64 -8.12
CA LYS A 50 16.82 -5.13 -6.87
C LYS A 50 17.92 -4.22 -6.32
N ARG A 51 18.54 -3.38 -7.14
CA ARG A 51 19.56 -2.40 -6.71
C ARG A 51 19.01 -1.40 -5.69
N PHE A 52 17.70 -1.17 -5.66
CA PHE A 52 17.06 -0.31 -4.66
C PHE A 52 16.80 -1.01 -3.32
N VAL A 53 17.09 -2.32 -3.21
CA VAL A 53 16.92 -3.10 -1.99
C VAL A 53 18.27 -3.28 -1.31
N SER A 54 18.48 -2.55 -0.21
CA SER A 54 19.65 -2.75 0.63
C SER A 54 19.53 -4.05 1.44
N LEU A 55 20.62 -4.82 1.50
CA LEU A 55 20.76 -5.98 2.40
C LEU A 55 21.25 -5.58 3.80
N HIS A 56 21.51 -4.29 4.03
CA HIS A 56 21.97 -3.82 5.33
C HIS A 56 20.90 -4.06 6.40
N PRO A 57 21.29 -4.56 7.59
CA PRO A 57 20.35 -4.82 8.65
C PRO A 57 19.69 -3.51 9.11
N PHE A 58 18.38 -3.43 8.96
CA PHE A 58 17.59 -2.32 9.45
C PHE A 58 17.27 -2.52 10.94
N LYS A 59 17.63 -1.55 11.78
CA LYS A 59 17.36 -1.62 13.23
C LYS A 59 15.89 -1.32 13.51
N ILE A 60 15.16 -2.35 13.93
CA ILE A 60 13.82 -2.22 14.52
C ILE A 60 13.78 -2.91 15.88
N GLN A 61 12.84 -2.50 16.72
CA GLN A 61 12.65 -3.13 18.01
C GLN A 61 12.26 -4.60 17.81
N GLN A 62 12.90 -5.49 18.57
CA GLN A 62 12.78 -6.95 18.38
C GLN A 62 11.34 -7.44 18.50
N ASP A 63 10.55 -6.85 19.39
CA ASP A 63 9.15 -7.21 19.57
C ASP A 63 8.27 -6.79 18.36
N GLU A 64 8.59 -5.67 17.71
CA GLU A 64 7.94 -5.27 16.45
C GLU A 64 8.32 -6.21 15.30
N PHE A 65 9.60 -6.59 15.20
CA PHE A 65 10.07 -7.58 14.22
C PHE A 65 9.30 -8.90 14.38
N LEU A 66 9.26 -9.44 15.59
CA LEU A 66 8.58 -10.71 15.88
C LEU A 66 7.08 -10.64 15.56
N LYS A 67 6.40 -9.52 15.83
CA LYS A 67 4.99 -9.33 15.46
C LYS A 67 4.78 -9.35 13.94
N ILE A 68 5.67 -8.70 13.18
CA ILE A 68 5.59 -8.67 11.72
C ILE A 68 5.81 -10.07 11.15
N VAL A 69 6.87 -10.76 11.58
CA VAL A 69 7.18 -12.12 11.10
C VAL A 69 6.04 -13.08 11.40
N LYS A 70 5.51 -13.08 12.63
CA LYS A 70 4.38 -13.95 13.01
C LYS A 70 3.09 -13.64 12.24
N ALA A 71 2.93 -12.43 11.72
CA ALA A 71 1.74 -12.00 11.00
C ALA A 71 1.93 -11.95 9.48
N GLU A 72 3.03 -12.47 8.93
CA GLU A 72 3.39 -12.34 7.51
C GLU A 72 2.23 -12.72 6.58
N VAL A 73 1.64 -13.90 6.77
CA VAL A 73 0.51 -14.38 5.96
C VAL A 73 -0.70 -13.43 6.04
N HIS A 74 -0.98 -12.89 7.22
CA HIS A 74 -2.05 -11.93 7.43
C HIS A 74 -1.76 -10.59 6.74
N ILE A 75 -0.53 -10.09 6.86
CA ILE A 75 -0.09 -8.85 6.21
C ILE A 75 -0.23 -8.97 4.69
N ILE A 76 0.25 -10.08 4.12
CA ILE A 76 0.14 -10.35 2.68
C ILE A 76 -1.32 -10.35 2.23
N LYS A 77 -2.21 -11.07 2.92
CA LYS A 77 -3.64 -11.14 2.59
C LYS A 77 -4.32 -9.77 2.70
N SER A 78 -4.06 -9.04 3.80
CA SER A 78 -4.63 -7.72 4.05
C SER A 78 -4.15 -6.69 3.04
N PHE A 79 -2.87 -6.71 2.67
CA PHE A 79 -2.31 -5.82 1.66
C PHE A 79 -2.87 -6.12 0.26
N LYS A 80 -2.99 -7.39 -0.13
CA LYS A 80 -3.66 -7.79 -1.38
C LYS A 80 -5.08 -7.23 -1.46
N LYS A 81 -5.87 -7.42 -0.39
CA LYS A 81 -7.23 -6.88 -0.30
C LYS A 81 -7.27 -5.35 -0.40
N TYR A 82 -6.28 -4.66 0.18
CA TYR A 82 -6.15 -3.20 0.08
C TYR A 82 -5.96 -2.73 -1.38
N VAL A 83 -5.09 -3.42 -2.13
CA VAL A 83 -4.82 -3.15 -3.56
C VAL A 83 -6.01 -3.55 -4.44
N ASP A 84 -6.59 -4.73 -4.25
CA ASP A 84 -7.73 -5.19 -5.05
C ASP A 84 -8.94 -4.25 -4.89
N ARG A 85 -9.21 -3.78 -3.66
CA ARG A 85 -10.27 -2.79 -3.40
C ARG A 85 -10.04 -1.47 -4.14
N TYR A 86 -8.79 -1.06 -4.31
CA TYR A 86 -8.46 0.14 -5.08
C TYR A 86 -8.75 -0.05 -6.58
N ILE A 87 -8.29 -1.17 -7.15
CA ILE A 87 -8.51 -1.51 -8.55
C ILE A 87 -10.01 -1.59 -8.85
N GLU A 88 -10.77 -2.29 -8.02
CA GLU A 88 -12.22 -2.43 -8.21
C GLU A 88 -12.96 -1.09 -8.09
N ALA A 89 -12.52 -0.22 -7.17
CA ALA A 89 -13.08 1.12 -7.07
C ALA A 89 -12.76 1.98 -8.29
N TYR A 90 -11.56 1.85 -8.85
CA TYR A 90 -11.16 2.58 -10.05
C TYR A 90 -12.00 2.15 -11.26
N LYS A 91 -12.13 0.83 -11.49
CA LYS A 91 -12.94 0.26 -12.59
C LYS A 91 -14.41 0.68 -12.53
N LYS A 92 -14.96 0.82 -11.33
CA LYS A 92 -16.35 1.24 -11.11
C LYS A 92 -16.53 2.76 -11.05
N ASN A 93 -15.45 3.53 -11.19
CA ASN A 93 -15.42 4.97 -10.97
C ASN A 93 -16.04 5.37 -9.60
N ASP A 94 -15.80 4.57 -8.55
CA ASP A 94 -16.35 4.78 -7.21
C ASP A 94 -15.54 5.84 -6.45
N SER A 95 -15.94 7.10 -6.62
CA SER A 95 -15.32 8.26 -5.97
C SER A 95 -15.36 8.20 -4.43
N ASN A 96 -16.35 7.53 -3.83
CA ASN A 96 -16.47 7.39 -2.39
C ASN A 96 -15.37 6.51 -1.80
N ILE A 97 -15.01 5.43 -2.50
CA ILE A 97 -13.89 4.59 -2.13
C ILE A 97 -12.58 5.27 -2.51
N LEU A 98 -12.44 5.78 -3.73
CA LEU A 98 -11.20 6.39 -4.24
C LEU A 98 -10.72 7.57 -3.39
N ARG A 99 -11.63 8.36 -2.82
CA ARG A 99 -11.29 9.44 -1.87
C ARG A 99 -10.47 8.97 -0.66
N LYS A 100 -10.63 7.70 -0.24
CA LYS A 100 -9.86 7.11 0.87
C LYS A 100 -8.41 6.79 0.47
N TYR A 101 -8.12 6.74 -0.83
CA TYR A 101 -6.81 6.48 -1.42
C TYR A 101 -6.11 7.76 -1.90
N LYS A 102 -6.64 8.96 -1.63
CA LYS A 102 -6.07 10.25 -2.09
C LYS A 102 -4.63 10.55 -1.66
N PHE A 103 -4.15 9.84 -0.64
CA PHE A 103 -2.76 9.95 -0.16
C PHE A 103 -1.99 8.65 -0.37
N SER A 104 -2.56 7.71 -1.13
CA SER A 104 -1.97 6.43 -1.45
C SER A 104 -1.07 6.56 -2.67
N THR A 105 0.05 5.87 -2.60
CA THR A 105 1.00 5.67 -3.71
C THR A 105 0.40 4.85 -4.85
N LEU A 106 -0.68 4.09 -4.63
CA LEU A 106 -1.33 3.32 -5.69
C LEU A 106 -1.83 4.17 -6.87
N GLN A 107 -2.09 5.46 -6.64
CA GLN A 107 -2.46 6.42 -7.68
C GLN A 107 -1.34 6.67 -8.70
N ASN A 108 -0.10 6.35 -8.34
CA ASN A 108 1.07 6.46 -9.22
C ASN A 108 1.30 5.20 -10.06
N TYR A 109 0.51 4.13 -9.83
CA TYR A 109 0.73 2.81 -10.42
C TYR A 109 -0.48 2.36 -11.27
N HIS A 110 -1.20 3.29 -11.87
CA HIS A 110 -2.40 2.94 -12.63
C HIS A 110 -2.11 1.96 -13.77
N ASP A 111 -1.01 2.16 -14.50
CA ASP A 111 -0.61 1.28 -15.61
C ASP A 111 -0.28 -0.13 -15.12
N GLU A 112 0.53 -0.24 -14.07
CA GLU A 112 0.91 -1.51 -13.46
C GLU A 112 -0.28 -2.24 -12.83
N LEU A 113 -1.26 -1.50 -12.32
CA LEU A 113 -2.45 -2.05 -11.68
C LEU A 113 -3.60 -2.33 -12.67
N GLY A 114 -3.42 -2.01 -13.96
CA GLY A 114 -4.46 -2.18 -14.99
C GLY A 114 -5.63 -1.21 -14.85
N CYS A 115 -5.40 -0.04 -14.25
CA CYS A 115 -6.35 1.05 -14.06
C CYS A 115 -6.24 2.07 -15.21
N LYS A 116 -6.50 1.65 -16.44
CA LYS A 116 -6.50 2.56 -17.60
C LYS A 116 -7.89 3.12 -17.85
N VAL A 117 -7.95 4.40 -18.20
CA VAL A 117 -9.17 4.98 -18.77
C VAL A 117 -9.20 4.52 -20.22
N GLU A 118 -10.23 3.75 -20.60
CA GLU A 118 -10.53 3.54 -22.01
C GLU A 118 -10.97 4.89 -22.57
N ILE A 119 -10.09 5.52 -23.37
CA ILE A 119 -10.52 6.58 -24.26
C ILE A 119 -11.24 5.84 -25.39
N THR A 120 -12.58 5.81 -25.36
CA THR A 120 -13.34 5.50 -26.57
C THR A 120 -13.05 6.65 -27.53
N GLU A 121 -12.19 6.40 -28.51
CA GLU A 121 -12.07 7.31 -29.65
C GLU A 121 -13.46 7.38 -30.28
N ILE A 122 -14.12 8.53 -30.12
CA ILE A 122 -15.26 8.86 -30.94
C ILE A 122 -14.66 9.13 -32.31
N SER A 123 -14.68 8.11 -33.17
CA SER A 123 -14.48 8.27 -34.60
C SER A 123 -15.57 9.22 -35.11
N ASN A 124 -15.25 10.52 -35.15
CA ASN A 124 -15.97 11.47 -35.97
C ASN A 124 -15.64 11.14 -37.42
N GLU A 125 -16.34 10.16 -37.97
CA GLU A 125 -16.51 10.04 -39.41
C GLU A 125 -17.60 11.00 -39.86
N SER A 126 -17.22 11.84 -40.83
CA SER A 126 -18.02 12.70 -41.72
C SER A 126 -18.42 14.09 -41.21
#